data_AF-A0A815NI01-F1
#
_entry.id   AF-A0A815NI01-F1
#
_cell.length_a   1.000
_cell.length_b   1.000
_cell.length_c   1.000
_cell.angle_alpha   90.00
_cell.angle_beta   90.00
_cell.angle_gamma   90.00
#
_symmetry.space_group_name_H-M   'P 1'
#
loop_
_entity.id
_entity.type
_entity.pdbx_description
1 polymer ?
#
loop_
_entity_poly.entity_id
_entity_poly.type
_entity_poly.pdbx_seq_one_letter_code
_entity_poly.pdbx_strand_id
1 'polypeptide(L)'
;MHHRLWLCFLWTCTVVNVLHAENNLADKVQQLTDWSSKNSLIRLNSERFKHFVRTPPKNYSMIIMLTALSPQRQCGVCKHAHDEFQVVAQSYRYSKAFSNKLFFAMVDFDEGAEVFQYLKLNSAPVFIHFPPKTKPKKGDQLDLNRRGFSAEHLTKWVQDRTEIRIEIYRPPDYSGILISGFALAMIAALLYLKRDSLTFLYNNLIWGVFVILAILTFVSGQMWNNIHGSTFANHDQKTGHTGVVCYFISGQTWNHINGPPFMNTRKDATEFFANDSQMQYVAETYVVCR
;
A
#
# COMPACT_ATOMS: atom_id res chain seq x y z
N MET A 1 -58.22 0.50 36.48
CA MET A 1 -57.36 1.69 36.26
C MET A 1 -55.85 1.38 36.34
N HIS A 2 -55.39 0.46 37.19
CA HIS A 2 -53.96 0.11 37.31
C HIS A 2 -53.27 -0.40 36.03
N HIS A 3 -53.96 -1.16 35.17
CA HIS A 3 -53.34 -1.73 33.97
C HIS A 3 -52.97 -0.69 32.90
N ARG A 4 -53.72 0.43 32.84
CA ARG A 4 -53.44 1.55 31.93
C ARG A 4 -52.29 2.43 32.43
N LEU A 5 -52.15 2.60 33.75
CA LEU A 5 -51.01 3.30 34.35
C LEU A 5 -49.70 2.53 34.14
N TRP A 6 -49.73 1.21 34.23
CA TRP A 6 -48.55 0.35 34.00
C TRP A 6 -48.09 0.40 32.53
N LEU A 7 -49.04 0.39 31.58
CA LEU A 7 -48.74 0.57 30.16
C LEU A 7 -48.19 1.96 29.85
N CYS A 8 -48.73 3.03 30.45
CA CYS A 8 -48.16 4.38 30.32
C CYS A 8 -46.74 4.46 30.90
N PHE A 9 -46.47 3.83 32.05
CA PHE A 9 -45.12 3.84 32.66
C PHE A 9 -44.09 3.05 31.84
N LEU A 10 -44.49 1.91 31.27
CA LEU A 10 -43.66 1.16 30.33
C LEU A 10 -43.41 1.96 29.06
N TRP A 11 -44.44 2.63 28.53
CA TRP A 11 -44.32 3.46 27.33
C TRP A 11 -43.39 4.66 27.57
N THR A 12 -43.54 5.39 28.67
CA THR A 12 -42.64 6.50 29.02
C THR A 12 -41.21 6.03 29.29
N CYS A 13 -41.01 4.90 29.98
CA CYS A 13 -39.66 4.32 30.16
C CYS A 13 -39.02 3.89 28.84
N THR A 14 -39.78 3.32 27.90
CA THR A 14 -39.24 2.96 26.59
C THR A 14 -38.86 4.18 25.76
N VAL A 15 -39.66 5.25 25.79
CA VAL A 15 -39.39 6.48 25.05
C VAL A 15 -38.16 7.21 25.61
N VAL A 16 -38.00 7.28 26.94
CA VAL A 16 -36.83 7.91 27.58
C VAL A 16 -35.53 7.16 27.24
N ASN A 17 -35.55 5.83 27.24
CA ASN A 17 -34.36 5.04 26.89
C ASN A 17 -33.97 5.17 25.40
N VAL A 18 -34.95 5.28 24.49
CA VAL A 18 -34.69 5.49 23.06
C VAL A 18 -34.08 6.86 22.80
N LEU A 19 -34.63 7.92 23.40
CA LEU A 19 -34.10 9.28 23.27
C LEU A 19 -32.68 9.41 23.83
N HIS A 20 -32.40 8.77 24.97
CA HIS A 20 -31.06 8.77 25.55
C HIS A 20 -30.04 8.03 24.66
N ALA A 21 -30.46 6.96 23.99
CA ALA A 21 -29.62 6.24 23.03
C ALA A 21 -29.35 7.07 21.75
N GLU A 22 -30.33 7.84 21.26
CA GLU A 22 -30.15 8.73 20.10
C GLU A 22 -29.21 9.91 20.40
N ASN A 23 -29.32 10.54 21.57
CA ASN A 23 -28.40 11.61 21.97
C ASN A 23 -26.96 11.10 22.08
N ASN A 24 -26.77 9.94 22.71
CA ASN A 24 -25.44 9.30 22.80
C ASN A 24 -24.87 8.92 21.42
N LEU A 25 -25.72 8.60 20.43
CA LEU A 25 -25.28 8.33 19.07
C LEU A 25 -24.79 9.61 18.37
N ALA A 26 -25.53 10.71 18.52
CA ALA A 26 -25.17 12.00 17.94
C ALA A 26 -23.80 12.47 18.46
N ASP A 27 -23.57 12.36 19.77
CA ASP A 27 -22.30 12.73 20.40
C ASP A 27 -21.12 11.88 19.87
N LYS A 28 -21.32 10.56 19.70
CA LYS A 28 -20.31 9.67 19.11
C LYS A 28 -19.97 10.07 17.67
N VAL A 29 -20.98 10.37 16.85
CA VAL A 29 -20.78 10.75 15.45
C VAL A 29 -20.07 12.10 15.36
N GLN A 30 -20.46 13.07 16.21
CA GLN A 30 -19.81 14.37 16.26
C GLN A 30 -18.33 14.24 16.62
N GLN A 31 -18.01 13.44 17.65
CA GLN A 31 -16.63 13.20 18.06
C GLN A 31 -15.78 12.54 16.97
N LEU A 32 -16.33 11.55 16.25
CA LEU A 32 -15.64 10.93 15.11
C LEU A 32 -15.45 11.91 13.95
N THR A 33 -16.42 12.79 13.72
CA THR A 33 -16.35 13.83 12.68
C THR A 33 -15.26 14.85 13.00
N ASP A 34 -15.15 15.27 14.27
CA ASP A 34 -14.11 16.19 14.74
C ASP A 34 -12.70 15.59 14.67
N TRP A 35 -12.57 14.28 14.88
CA TRP A 35 -11.29 13.59 14.69
C TRP A 35 -10.94 13.41 13.23
N SER A 36 -11.91 13.04 12.39
CA SER A 36 -11.77 12.92 10.93
C SER A 36 -11.37 14.25 10.26
N SER A 37 -11.90 15.37 10.79
CA SER A 37 -11.57 16.72 10.33
C SER A 37 -10.16 17.19 10.74
N LYS A 38 -9.54 16.57 11.76
CA LYS A 38 -8.14 16.83 12.13
C LYS A 38 -7.18 15.88 11.42
N ASN A 39 -7.50 14.59 11.40
CA ASN A 39 -6.69 13.54 10.81
C ASN A 39 -7.55 12.69 9.88
N SER A 40 -7.10 12.42 8.65
CA SER A 40 -7.82 11.54 7.72
C SER A 40 -7.96 10.10 8.26
N LEU A 41 -7.04 9.68 9.12
CA LEU A 41 -6.99 8.35 9.69
C LEU A 41 -7.05 8.41 11.22
N ILE A 42 -8.08 7.82 11.81
CA ILE A 42 -8.31 7.84 13.26
C ILE A 42 -7.54 6.69 13.92
N ARG A 43 -6.64 7.01 14.87
CA ARG A 43 -5.95 5.99 15.68
C ARG A 43 -6.83 5.54 16.84
N LEU A 44 -7.10 4.24 16.90
CA LEU A 44 -7.94 3.61 17.91
C LEU A 44 -7.11 2.71 18.83
N ASN A 45 -7.25 2.94 20.14
CA ASN A 45 -6.83 2.02 21.19
C ASN A 45 -7.96 0.98 21.44
N SER A 46 -7.66 -0.11 22.15
CA SER A 46 -8.59 -1.14 22.63
C SER A 46 -9.89 -0.58 23.24
N GLU A 47 -9.81 0.46 24.08
CA GLU A 47 -11.00 1.07 24.70
C GLU A 47 -11.85 1.83 23.67
N ARG A 48 -11.20 2.65 22.82
CA ARG A 48 -11.88 3.40 21.77
C ARG A 48 -12.53 2.45 20.75
N PHE A 49 -11.84 1.36 20.40
CA PHE A 49 -12.39 0.31 19.55
C PHE A 49 -13.67 -0.27 20.15
N LYS A 50 -13.67 -0.62 21.45
CA LYS A 50 -14.88 -1.10 22.13
C LYS A 50 -16.01 -0.05 22.08
N HIS A 51 -15.72 1.21 22.37
CA HIS A 51 -16.72 2.28 22.45
C HIS A 51 -17.36 2.66 21.10
N PHE A 52 -16.56 2.83 20.05
CA PHE A 52 -17.01 3.31 18.74
C PHE A 52 -17.35 2.16 17.78
N VAL A 53 -16.62 1.05 17.81
CA VAL A 53 -16.78 -0.05 16.83
C VAL A 53 -17.74 -1.11 17.37
N ARG A 54 -17.56 -1.52 18.63
CA ARG A 54 -18.30 -2.67 19.20
C ARG A 54 -19.65 -2.27 19.77
N THR A 55 -19.69 -1.25 20.63
CA THR A 55 -20.87 -0.88 21.41
C THR A 55 -21.93 -0.20 20.54
N PRO A 56 -23.15 -0.76 20.41
CA PRO A 56 -24.28 -0.06 19.78
C PRO A 56 -24.71 1.15 20.63
N PRO A 57 -25.44 2.13 20.08
CA PRO A 57 -25.96 2.26 18.71
C PRO A 57 -24.91 2.75 17.69
N LYS A 58 -25.10 2.43 16.40
CA LYS A 58 -24.26 2.89 15.29
C LYS A 58 -25.10 3.14 14.03
N ASN A 59 -24.86 4.25 13.34
CA ASN A 59 -25.44 4.59 12.04
C ASN A 59 -24.37 4.86 10.96
N TYR A 60 -23.11 4.54 11.27
CA TYR A 60 -21.96 4.71 10.39
C TYR A 60 -21.21 3.39 10.18
N SER A 61 -20.59 3.26 9.02
CA SER A 61 -19.63 2.22 8.67
C SER A 61 -18.22 2.66 9.07
N MET A 62 -17.42 1.71 9.54
CA MET A 62 -16.00 1.95 9.81
C MET A 62 -15.13 0.98 9.04
N ILE A 63 -14.11 1.51 8.39
CA ILE A 63 -13.05 0.75 7.74
C ILE A 63 -11.84 0.79 8.65
N ILE A 64 -11.43 -0.37 9.15
CA ILE A 64 -10.37 -0.48 10.13
C ILE A 64 -9.20 -1.24 9.53
N MET A 65 -8.02 -0.64 9.58
CA MET A 65 -6.75 -1.30 9.32
C MET A 65 -6.12 -1.75 10.63
N LEU A 66 -5.96 -3.05 10.81
CA LEU A 66 -5.17 -3.64 11.88
C LEU A 66 -3.74 -3.77 11.39
N THR A 67 -2.80 -3.12 12.08
CA THR A 67 -1.39 -3.03 11.66
C THR A 67 -0.43 -3.24 12.82
N ALA A 68 0.86 -3.34 12.52
CA ALA A 68 1.96 -3.38 13.49
C ALA A 68 3.10 -2.50 12.96
N LEU A 69 2.99 -1.19 13.16
CA LEU A 69 3.90 -0.19 12.61
C LEU A 69 5.12 0.05 13.52
N SER A 70 5.08 -0.39 14.78
CA SER A 70 6.20 -0.24 15.71
C SER A 70 7.50 -0.80 15.14
N PRO A 71 8.62 -0.05 15.25
CA PRO A 71 9.91 -0.45 14.67
C PRO A 71 10.43 -1.76 15.29
N GLN A 72 10.01 -2.09 16.51
CA GLN A 72 10.32 -3.36 17.18
C GLN A 72 9.79 -4.59 16.42
N ARG A 73 8.73 -4.43 15.60
CA ARG A 73 8.10 -5.53 14.85
C ARG A 73 8.67 -5.72 13.44
N GLN A 74 9.44 -4.75 12.93
CA GLN A 74 10.10 -4.79 11.61
C GLN A 74 9.17 -5.21 10.43
N CYS A 75 7.88 -4.86 10.48
CA CYS A 75 6.93 -5.22 9.44
C CYS A 75 7.01 -4.26 8.23
N GLY A 76 7.78 -4.64 7.20
CA GLY A 76 7.89 -3.86 5.96
C GLY A 76 6.56 -3.73 5.20
N VAL A 77 5.79 -4.82 5.11
CA VAL A 77 4.48 -4.84 4.42
C VAL A 77 3.47 -3.91 5.10
N CYS A 78 3.49 -3.84 6.44
CA CYS A 78 2.60 -2.99 7.22
C CYS A 78 2.80 -1.51 6.92
N LYS A 79 4.05 -1.10 6.66
CA LYS A 79 4.38 0.28 6.29
C LYS A 79 3.80 0.64 4.91
N HIS A 80 4.04 -0.20 3.91
CA HIS A 80 3.49 0.03 2.56
C HIS A 80 1.96 0.02 2.55
N ALA A 81 1.33 -0.91 3.28
CA ALA A 81 -0.12 -0.97 3.40
C ALA A 81 -0.69 0.26 4.12
N HIS A 82 0.01 0.79 5.13
CA HIS A 82 -0.37 2.00 5.83
C HIS A 82 -0.33 3.22 4.90
N ASP A 83 0.71 3.36 4.09
CA ASP A 83 0.86 4.47 3.14
C ASP A 83 -0.29 4.47 2.10
N GLU A 84 -0.59 3.32 1.49
CA GLU A 84 -1.71 3.20 0.53
C GLU A 84 -3.07 3.44 1.21
N PHE A 85 -3.27 2.95 2.44
CA PHE A 85 -4.50 3.20 3.20
C PHE A 85 -4.66 4.67 3.58
N GLN A 86 -3.56 5.35 3.92
CA GLN A 86 -3.54 6.78 4.20
C GLN A 86 -3.95 7.59 2.98
N VAL A 87 -3.48 7.23 1.78
CA VAL A 87 -3.89 7.87 0.52
C VAL A 87 -5.40 7.74 0.31
N VAL A 88 -5.99 6.56 0.53
CA VAL A 88 -7.46 6.37 0.42
C VAL A 88 -8.21 7.24 1.41
N ALA A 89 -7.77 7.26 2.67
CA ALA A 89 -8.40 8.05 3.72
C ALA A 89 -8.32 9.57 3.46
N GLN A 90 -7.16 10.06 2.98
CA GLN A 90 -6.98 11.45 2.57
C GLN A 90 -7.85 11.78 1.35
N SER A 91 -7.89 10.89 0.35
CA SER A 91 -8.73 11.05 -0.83
C SER A 91 -10.22 11.16 -0.48
N TYR A 92 -10.69 10.35 0.47
CA TYR A 92 -12.06 10.45 0.99
C TYR A 92 -12.35 11.80 1.65
N ARG A 93 -11.41 12.31 2.44
CA ARG A 93 -11.54 13.62 3.11
C ARG A 93 -11.69 14.78 2.12
N TYR A 94 -10.98 14.74 0.99
CA TYR A 94 -11.06 15.77 -0.04
C TYR A 94 -12.17 15.51 -1.08
N SER A 95 -12.80 14.33 -1.04
CA SER A 95 -13.87 13.97 -1.97
C SER A 95 -15.18 14.69 -1.64
N LYS A 96 -15.95 14.99 -2.68
CA LYS A 96 -17.33 15.49 -2.56
C LYS A 96 -18.27 14.45 -1.90
N ALA A 97 -17.85 13.18 -1.86
CA ALA A 97 -18.57 12.10 -1.20
C ALA A 97 -18.35 12.02 0.32
N PHE A 98 -17.61 12.97 0.91
CA PHE A 98 -17.36 13.03 2.34
C PHE A 98 -18.68 13.11 3.14
N SER A 99 -18.89 12.17 4.05
CA SER A 99 -20.10 12.03 4.86
C SER A 99 -19.80 11.47 6.25
N ASN A 100 -20.66 11.79 7.22
CA ASN A 100 -20.59 11.28 8.60
C ASN A 100 -21.03 9.79 8.71
N LYS A 101 -21.15 9.09 7.58
CA LYS A 101 -21.56 7.69 7.49
C LYS A 101 -20.39 6.73 7.30
N LEU A 102 -19.19 7.21 6.95
CA LEU A 102 -18.01 6.38 6.71
C LEU A 102 -16.80 7.01 7.39
N PHE A 103 -16.11 6.23 8.20
CA PHE A 103 -14.89 6.65 8.89
C PHE A 103 -13.76 5.63 8.68
N PHE A 104 -12.54 6.15 8.54
CA PHE A 104 -11.32 5.36 8.41
C PHE A 104 -10.55 5.38 9.72
N ALA A 105 -10.16 4.20 10.19
CA ALA A 105 -9.43 4.05 11.42
C ALA A 105 -8.30 3.03 11.31
N MET A 106 -7.31 3.14 12.18
CA MET A 106 -6.24 2.17 12.34
C MET A 106 -6.10 1.75 13.80
N VAL A 107 -5.73 0.49 14.00
CA VAL A 107 -5.40 -0.08 15.30
C VAL A 107 -4.01 -0.69 15.18
N ASP A 108 -3.06 -0.21 15.97
CA ASP A 108 -1.74 -0.84 16.08
C ASP A 108 -1.79 -2.01 17.07
N PHE A 109 -0.99 -3.05 16.82
CA PHE A 109 -0.88 -4.21 17.71
C PHE A 109 -0.45 -3.83 19.13
N ASP A 110 0.50 -2.91 19.28
CA ASP A 110 1.04 -2.57 20.60
C ASP A 110 0.07 -1.69 21.41
N GLU A 111 -0.79 -0.91 20.76
CA GLU A 111 -1.89 -0.15 21.41
C GLU A 111 -3.16 -0.99 21.62
N GLY A 112 -3.30 -2.08 20.85
CA GLY A 112 -4.58 -2.72 20.55
C GLY A 112 -4.59 -4.23 20.66
N ALA A 113 -3.64 -4.86 21.37
CA ALA A 113 -3.46 -6.31 21.38
C ALA A 113 -4.74 -7.11 21.68
N GLU A 114 -5.61 -6.60 22.57
CA GLU A 114 -6.91 -7.22 22.89
C GLU A 114 -7.85 -7.30 21.67
N VAL A 115 -7.76 -6.34 20.75
CA VAL A 115 -8.58 -6.30 19.53
C VAL A 115 -8.17 -7.42 18.58
N PHE A 116 -6.87 -7.70 18.47
CA PHE A 116 -6.35 -8.81 17.67
C PHE A 116 -6.79 -10.16 18.23
N GLN A 117 -6.75 -10.31 19.55
CA GLN A 117 -7.24 -11.52 20.23
C GLN A 117 -8.75 -11.70 20.05
N TYR A 118 -9.53 -10.61 20.16
CA TYR A 118 -10.98 -10.63 19.97
C TYR A 118 -11.37 -11.06 18.54
N LEU A 119 -10.66 -10.54 17.54
CA LEU A 119 -10.88 -10.88 16.13
C LEU A 119 -10.20 -12.19 15.70
N LYS A 120 -9.43 -12.83 16.59
CA LYS A 120 -8.65 -14.05 16.33
C LYS A 120 -7.70 -13.90 15.15
N LEU A 121 -7.01 -12.75 15.09
CA LEU A 121 -6.03 -12.44 14.05
C LEU A 121 -4.62 -12.67 14.58
N ASN A 122 -3.83 -13.46 13.84
CA ASN A 122 -2.44 -13.77 14.19
C ASN A 122 -1.42 -13.02 13.31
N SER A 123 -1.90 -12.27 12.32
CA SER A 123 -1.07 -11.59 11.33
C SER A 123 -1.59 -10.18 11.06
N ALA A 124 -0.69 -9.29 10.64
CA ALA A 124 -0.97 -7.94 10.16
C ALA A 124 -0.27 -7.75 8.80
N PRO A 125 -0.74 -6.84 7.92
CA PRO A 125 -1.93 -5.99 8.05
C PRO A 125 -3.24 -6.69 7.65
N VAL A 126 -4.36 -6.31 8.26
CA VAL A 126 -5.70 -6.81 7.91
C VAL A 126 -6.68 -5.65 7.82
N PHE A 127 -7.50 -5.61 6.76
CA PHE A 127 -8.54 -4.61 6.57
C PHE A 127 -9.92 -5.24 6.77
N ILE A 128 -10.74 -4.62 7.63
CA ILE A 128 -12.09 -5.10 7.93
C ILE A 128 -13.07 -3.93 7.87
N HIS A 129 -14.19 -4.15 7.19
CA HIS A 129 -15.35 -3.27 7.20
C HIS A 129 -16.30 -3.69 8.33
N PHE A 130 -16.62 -2.75 9.21
CA PHE A 130 -17.64 -2.90 10.24
C PHE A 130 -18.90 -2.15 9.80
N PRO A 131 -19.98 -2.86 9.41
CA PRO A 131 -21.23 -2.23 9.04
C PRO A 131 -21.96 -1.67 10.27
N PRO A 132 -22.91 -0.73 10.09
CA PRO A 132 -23.58 -0.05 11.20
C PRO A 132 -24.46 -0.99 12.04
N LYS A 133 -25.19 -1.92 11.41
CA LYS A 133 -26.23 -2.71 12.07
C LYS A 133 -25.82 -4.15 12.41
N THR A 134 -24.90 -4.74 11.64
CA THR A 134 -24.54 -6.17 11.75
C THR A 134 -23.10 -6.36 12.21
N LYS A 135 -22.79 -7.54 12.75
CA LYS A 135 -21.38 -7.95 12.92
C LYS A 135 -20.74 -8.12 11.53
N PRO A 136 -19.42 -7.87 11.39
CA PRO A 136 -18.72 -8.08 10.13
C PRO A 136 -18.83 -9.55 9.71
N LYS A 137 -19.18 -9.78 8.45
CA LYS A 137 -19.15 -11.12 7.83
C LYS A 137 -17.73 -11.42 7.35
N LYS A 138 -17.42 -12.69 7.06
CA LYS A 138 -16.12 -13.08 6.47
C LYS A 138 -15.83 -12.35 5.14
N GLY A 139 -16.86 -11.99 4.38
CA GLY A 139 -16.69 -11.18 3.15
C GLY A 139 -16.36 -9.70 3.42
N ASP A 140 -16.63 -9.18 4.61
CA ASP A 140 -16.28 -7.82 5.00
C ASP A 140 -14.80 -7.69 5.40
N GLN A 141 -14.04 -8.78 5.39
CA GLN A 141 -12.59 -8.75 5.47
C GLN A 141 -12.02 -8.73 4.05
N LEU A 142 -11.01 -7.91 3.81
CA LEU A 142 -10.31 -7.88 2.53
C LEU A 142 -9.34 -9.07 2.41
N ASP A 143 -9.40 -9.80 1.30
CA ASP A 143 -8.43 -10.85 0.97
C ASP A 143 -7.17 -10.23 0.34
N LEU A 144 -6.19 -9.86 1.17
CA LEU A 144 -4.93 -9.24 0.71
C LEU A 144 -4.18 -10.12 -0.30
N ASN A 145 -4.19 -11.44 -0.14
CA ASN A 145 -3.45 -12.37 -1.01
C ASN A 145 -3.96 -12.38 -2.46
N ARG A 146 -5.23 -12.03 -2.69
CA ARG A 146 -5.86 -12.09 -4.02
C ARG A 146 -5.99 -10.73 -4.68
N ARG A 147 -6.32 -9.68 -3.92
CA ARG A 147 -6.56 -8.33 -4.44
C ARG A 147 -5.38 -7.37 -4.23
N GLY A 148 -4.43 -7.69 -3.37
CA GLY A 148 -3.41 -6.75 -2.92
C GLY A 148 -3.97 -5.63 -2.05
N PHE A 149 -3.13 -4.65 -1.73
CA PHE A 149 -3.44 -3.52 -0.84
C PHE A 149 -3.21 -2.15 -1.50
N SER A 150 -3.23 -2.08 -2.84
CA SER A 150 -3.14 -0.79 -3.53
C SER A 150 -4.40 0.05 -3.29
N ALA A 151 -4.25 1.38 -3.31
CA ALA A 151 -5.32 2.32 -3.05
C ALA A 151 -6.52 2.12 -3.99
N GLU A 152 -6.28 1.75 -5.25
CA GLU A 152 -7.31 1.46 -6.26
C GLU A 152 -8.16 0.26 -5.87
N HIS A 153 -7.52 -0.81 -5.38
CA HIS A 153 -8.23 -2.01 -4.95
C HIS A 153 -8.96 -1.80 -3.62
N LEU A 154 -8.35 -1.07 -2.68
CA LEU A 154 -8.98 -0.68 -1.42
C LEU A 154 -10.23 0.15 -1.68
N THR A 155 -10.14 1.14 -2.57
CA THR A 155 -11.25 2.01 -2.93
C THR A 155 -12.39 1.24 -3.59
N LYS A 156 -12.09 0.34 -4.54
CA LYS A 156 -13.09 -0.55 -5.14
C LYS A 156 -13.77 -1.44 -4.10
N TRP A 157 -13.01 -2.02 -3.17
CA TRP A 157 -13.58 -2.84 -2.10
C TRP A 157 -14.45 -2.02 -1.13
N VAL A 158 -14.05 -0.81 -0.77
CA VAL A 158 -14.88 0.11 0.04
C VAL A 158 -16.16 0.46 -0.71
N GLN A 159 -16.07 0.72 -2.02
CA GLN A 159 -17.23 1.01 -2.86
C GLN A 159 -18.18 -0.19 -2.94
N ASP A 160 -17.67 -1.42 -3.08
CA ASP A 160 -18.48 -2.65 -3.08
C ASP A 160 -19.23 -2.86 -1.75
N ARG A 161 -18.67 -2.36 -0.63
CA ARG A 161 -19.20 -2.58 0.72
C ARG A 161 -20.08 -1.45 1.25
N THR A 162 -19.83 -0.22 0.82
CA THR A 162 -20.46 0.99 1.36
C THR A 162 -21.25 1.78 0.32
N GLU A 163 -21.16 1.40 -0.96
CA GLU A 163 -21.74 2.10 -2.12
C GLU A 163 -21.20 3.52 -2.35
N ILE A 164 -20.24 3.97 -1.53
CA ILE A 164 -19.61 5.28 -1.65
C ILE A 164 -18.44 5.18 -2.62
N ARG A 165 -18.49 5.96 -3.70
CA ARG A 165 -17.40 6.07 -4.68
C ARG A 165 -16.39 7.12 -4.22
N ILE A 166 -15.15 6.68 -4.00
CA ILE A 166 -14.02 7.54 -3.63
C ILE A 166 -13.13 7.70 -4.87
N GLU A 167 -12.71 8.92 -5.19
CA GLU A 167 -11.75 9.19 -6.26
C GLU A 167 -10.38 9.40 -5.62
N ILE A 168 -9.36 8.69 -6.10
CA ILE A 168 -8.04 8.68 -5.48
C ILE A 168 -7.25 9.90 -5.95
N TYR A 169 -6.78 10.69 -4.99
CA TYR A 169 -5.85 11.78 -5.20
C TYR A 169 -4.53 11.47 -4.47
N ARG A 170 -3.47 11.18 -5.23
CA ARG A 170 -2.13 10.97 -4.67
C ARG A 170 -1.48 12.34 -4.46
N PRO A 171 -1.15 12.75 -3.21
CA PRO A 171 -0.45 14.01 -3.00
C PRO A 171 0.91 13.96 -3.72
N PRO A 172 1.30 15.00 -4.47
CA PRO A 172 2.60 15.02 -5.13
C PRO A 172 3.72 15.04 -4.08
N ASP A 173 4.71 14.16 -4.25
CA ASP A 173 5.89 14.12 -3.40
C ASP A 173 6.79 15.33 -3.65
N TYR A 174 6.62 16.39 -2.85
CA TYR A 174 7.45 17.59 -2.93
C TYR A 174 8.93 17.32 -2.62
N SER A 175 9.24 16.25 -1.87
CA SER A 175 10.62 15.85 -1.55
C SER A 175 11.43 15.59 -2.82
N GLY A 176 10.86 14.87 -3.79
CA GLY A 176 11.51 14.58 -5.07
C GLY A 176 11.75 15.85 -5.88
N ILE A 177 10.73 16.71 -5.97
CA ILE A 177 10.82 17.98 -6.70
C ILE A 177 11.88 18.90 -6.07
N LEU A 178 11.90 19.01 -4.74
CA LEU A 178 12.87 19.84 -4.01
C LEU A 178 14.30 19.34 -4.16
N ILE A 179 14.53 18.03 -4.01
CA ILE A 179 15.87 17.43 -4.19
C ILE A 179 16.34 17.61 -5.64
N SER A 180 15.48 17.36 -6.62
CA SER A 180 15.82 17.58 -8.03
C SER A 180 16.11 19.06 -8.34
N GLY A 181 15.33 19.97 -7.75
CA GLY A 181 15.52 21.41 -7.91
C GLY A 181 16.83 21.89 -7.31
N PHE A 182 17.17 21.40 -6.12
CA PHE A 182 18.45 21.71 -5.47
C PHE A 182 19.64 21.14 -6.26
N ALA A 183 19.55 19.90 -6.75
CA ALA A 183 20.59 19.30 -7.58
C ALA A 183 20.81 20.09 -8.88
N LEU A 184 19.74 20.50 -9.57
CA LEU A 184 19.83 21.33 -10.77
C LEU A 184 20.44 22.70 -10.47
N ALA A 185 20.06 23.34 -9.37
CA ALA A 185 20.64 24.61 -8.94
C ALA A 185 22.14 24.48 -8.62
N MET A 186 22.55 23.39 -7.97
CA MET A 186 23.95 23.09 -7.69
C MET A 186 24.76 22.86 -8.97
N ILE A 187 24.22 22.11 -9.93
CA ILE A 187 24.86 21.91 -11.23
C ILE A 187 24.97 23.24 -11.98
N ALA A 188 23.92 24.05 -12.01
CA ALA A 188 23.93 25.36 -12.63
C ALA A 188 24.95 26.32 -11.98
N ALA A 189 25.05 26.31 -10.65
CA ALA A 189 26.04 27.08 -9.91
C ALA A 189 27.48 26.63 -10.22
N LEU A 190 27.74 25.32 -10.29
CA LEU A 190 29.04 24.78 -10.67
C LEU A 190 29.41 25.17 -12.12
N LEU A 191 28.47 25.08 -13.06
CA LEU A 191 28.67 25.51 -14.44
C LEU A 191 28.94 27.02 -14.55
N TYR A 192 28.29 27.84 -13.72
CA TYR A 192 28.52 29.28 -13.67
C TYR A 192 29.89 29.64 -13.08
N LEU A 193 30.29 29.00 -11.97
CA LEU A 193 31.58 29.25 -11.31
C LEU A 193 32.79 28.70 -12.10
N LYS A 194 32.60 27.64 -12.89
CA LYS A 194 33.65 27.02 -13.73
C LYS A 194 33.49 27.35 -15.21
N ARG A 195 32.86 28.48 -15.55
CA ARG A 195 32.61 28.91 -16.94
C ARG A 195 33.87 28.93 -17.82
N ASP A 196 35.03 29.25 -17.25
CA ASP A 196 36.30 29.32 -18.00
C ASP A 196 36.95 27.94 -18.19
N SER A 197 36.49 26.92 -17.46
CA SER A 197 37.01 25.55 -17.45
C SER A 197 36.00 24.56 -18.09
N LEU A 198 35.15 25.04 -19.00
CA LEU A 198 34.15 24.21 -19.71
C LEU A 198 34.75 23.35 -20.84
N THR A 199 36.07 23.21 -20.90
CA THR A 199 36.77 22.36 -21.88
C THR A 199 36.36 20.89 -21.77
N PHE A 200 35.97 20.44 -20.57
CA PHE A 200 35.41 19.09 -20.32
C PHE A 200 34.08 18.84 -21.05
N LEU A 201 33.19 19.84 -21.12
CA LEU A 201 31.88 19.73 -21.78
C LEU A 201 31.97 19.74 -23.31
N TYR A 202 33.04 20.29 -23.88
CA TYR A 202 33.25 20.31 -25.33
C TYR A 202 34.02 19.07 -25.86
N ASN A 203 34.52 18.22 -24.96
CA ASN A 203 35.28 17.05 -25.35
C ASN A 203 34.37 15.90 -25.80
N ASN A 204 34.45 15.53 -27.08
CA ASN A 204 33.68 14.45 -27.68
C ASN A 204 33.91 13.08 -27.02
N LEU A 205 35.09 12.85 -26.41
CA LEU A 205 35.40 11.58 -25.75
C LEU A 205 34.54 11.35 -24.50
N ILE A 206 34.24 12.42 -23.74
CA ILE A 206 33.42 12.33 -22.52
C ILE A 206 31.95 12.05 -22.89
N TRP A 207 31.44 12.71 -23.93
CA TRP A 207 30.11 12.40 -24.47
C TRP A 207 30.03 10.98 -25.01
N GLY A 208 31.08 10.50 -25.69
CA GLY A 208 31.16 9.11 -26.15
C GLY A 208 31.10 8.10 -25.01
N VAL A 209 31.92 8.29 -23.96
CA VAL A 209 31.90 7.42 -22.77
C VAL A 209 30.55 7.47 -22.06
N PHE A 210 29.94 8.65 -21.93
CA PHE A 210 28.63 8.80 -21.30
C PHE A 210 27.53 8.06 -22.08
N VAL A 211 27.49 8.21 -23.41
CA VAL A 211 26.51 7.53 -24.26
C VAL A 211 26.66 6.01 -24.19
N ILE A 212 27.90 5.50 -24.23
CA ILE A 212 28.17 4.06 -24.08
C ILE A 212 27.70 3.56 -22.72
N LEU A 213 28.01 4.27 -21.63
CA LEU A 213 27.60 3.89 -20.29
C LEU A 213 26.07 3.92 -20.11
N ALA A 214 25.40 4.91 -20.70
CA ALA A 214 23.94 4.99 -20.72
C ALA A 214 23.33 3.79 -21.46
N ILE A 215 23.82 3.47 -22.66
CA ILE A 215 23.36 2.30 -23.44
C ILE A 215 23.54 1.00 -22.63
N LEU A 216 24.71 0.81 -22.00
CA LEU A 216 24.96 -0.37 -21.16
C LEU A 216 23.99 -0.45 -19.96
N THR A 217 23.67 0.68 -19.34
CA THR A 217 22.71 0.75 -18.22
C THR A 217 21.30 0.36 -18.68
N PHE A 218 20.87 0.82 -19.85
CA PHE A 218 19.57 0.46 -20.42
C PHE A 218 19.51 -1.00 -20.89
N VAL A 219 20.59 -1.53 -21.48
CA VAL A 219 20.66 -2.93 -21.96
C VAL A 219 20.79 -3.93 -20.80
N SER A 220 21.43 -3.55 -19.68
CA SER A 220 21.56 -4.40 -18.49
C SER A 220 20.25 -4.65 -17.73
N GLY A 221 19.11 -4.09 -18.18
CA GLY A 221 17.80 -4.35 -17.60
C GLY A 221 17.55 -3.60 -16.29
N GLN A 222 18.28 -2.51 -16.00
CA GLN A 222 18.05 -1.69 -14.79
C GLN A 222 16.61 -1.19 -14.65
N MET A 223 15.93 -0.93 -15.76
CA MET A 223 14.52 -0.53 -15.74
C MET A 223 13.60 -1.63 -15.21
N TRP A 224 13.88 -2.89 -15.54
CA TRP A 224 13.15 -4.04 -15.02
C TRP A 224 13.28 -4.14 -13.49
N ASN A 225 14.51 -3.97 -13.00
CA ASN A 225 14.79 -4.01 -11.55
C ASN A 225 14.12 -2.86 -10.79
N ASN A 226 14.11 -1.66 -11.37
CA ASN A 226 13.49 -0.49 -10.74
C ASN A 226 11.95 -0.63 -10.64
N ILE A 227 11.30 -1.30 -11.60
CA ILE A 227 9.85 -1.54 -11.55
C ILE A 227 9.49 -2.64 -10.54
N HIS A 228 10.33 -3.67 -10.40
CA HIS A 228 10.02 -4.83 -9.56
C HIS A 228 10.63 -4.79 -8.16
N GLY A 229 11.51 -3.82 -7.87
CA GLY A 229 12.08 -3.63 -6.54
C GLY A 229 12.92 -4.81 -6.06
N SER A 230 13.64 -5.48 -6.97
CA SER A 230 14.45 -6.66 -6.63
C SER A 230 15.55 -6.32 -5.62
N THR A 231 15.61 -7.06 -4.52
CA THR A 231 16.58 -6.82 -3.44
C THR A 231 18.01 -7.12 -3.92
N PHE A 232 18.90 -6.13 -3.80
CA PHE A 232 20.29 -6.21 -4.30
C PHE A 232 21.14 -7.29 -3.62
N ALA A 233 20.81 -7.66 -2.39
CA ALA A 233 21.43 -8.74 -1.64
C ALA A 233 20.37 -9.44 -0.81
N ASN A 234 20.25 -10.76 -0.96
CA ASN A 234 19.43 -11.58 -0.09
C ASN A 234 20.35 -12.27 0.90
N HIS A 235 20.16 -11.97 2.20
CA HIS A 235 20.86 -12.65 3.27
C HIS A 235 20.11 -13.94 3.57
N ASP A 236 20.64 -15.08 3.12
CA ASP A 236 20.04 -16.37 3.47
C ASP A 236 20.30 -16.68 4.94
N GLN A 237 19.23 -16.62 5.74
CA GLN A 237 19.25 -16.85 7.18
C GLN A 237 19.63 -18.30 7.55
N LYS A 238 19.60 -19.24 6.60
CA LYS A 238 19.89 -20.66 6.85
C LYS A 238 21.31 -21.09 6.49
N THR A 239 21.96 -20.42 5.53
CA THR A 239 23.29 -20.80 5.05
C THR A 239 24.39 -19.78 5.37
N GLY A 240 24.01 -18.56 5.82
CA GLY A 240 24.99 -17.52 6.20
C GLY A 240 25.79 -16.95 5.03
N HIS A 241 25.46 -17.32 3.79
CA HIS A 241 26.09 -16.82 2.58
C HIS A 241 25.27 -15.67 1.99
N THR A 242 25.93 -14.54 1.77
CA THR A 242 25.34 -13.39 1.08
C THR A 242 25.36 -13.65 -0.42
N GLY A 243 24.20 -13.95 -1.01
CA GLY A 243 24.05 -14.02 -2.46
C GLY A 243 23.99 -12.60 -3.04
N VAL A 244 25.03 -12.21 -3.79
CA VAL A 244 25.05 -10.95 -4.56
C VAL A 244 24.61 -11.27 -5.98
N VAL A 245 23.48 -10.71 -6.42
CA VAL A 245 23.00 -10.87 -7.80
C VAL A 245 23.68 -9.82 -8.68
N CYS A 246 24.61 -10.27 -9.54
CA CYS A 246 25.30 -9.40 -10.49
C CYS A 246 24.44 -9.15 -11.74
N TYR A 247 24.01 -7.91 -11.95
CA TYR A 247 23.07 -7.46 -13.00
C TYR A 247 23.62 -7.36 -14.43
N PHE A 248 24.63 -8.14 -14.81
CA PHE A 248 25.35 -7.81 -16.04
C PHE A 248 24.73 -8.32 -17.35
N ILE A 249 23.68 -9.15 -17.35
CA ILE A 249 23.10 -9.64 -18.61
C ILE A 249 21.59 -9.88 -18.47
N SER A 250 20.78 -9.13 -19.24
CA SER A 250 19.31 -9.22 -19.29
C SER A 250 18.80 -10.65 -19.53
N GLY A 251 19.52 -11.45 -20.31
CA GLY A 251 19.17 -12.86 -20.57
C GLY A 251 19.29 -13.78 -19.35
N GLN A 252 20.24 -13.53 -18.42
CA GLN A 252 20.39 -14.37 -17.22
C GLN A 252 19.24 -14.18 -16.24
N THR A 253 18.72 -12.96 -16.13
CA THR A 253 17.54 -12.64 -15.29
C THR A 253 16.28 -13.31 -15.84
N TRP A 254 16.05 -13.27 -17.16
CA TRP A 254 14.93 -13.96 -17.79
C TRP A 254 15.02 -15.48 -17.66
N ASN A 255 16.23 -16.05 -17.86
CA ASN A 255 16.48 -17.49 -17.68
C ASN A 255 16.23 -17.95 -16.24
N HIS A 256 16.62 -17.15 -15.24
CA HIS A 256 16.41 -17.48 -13.83
C HIS A 256 14.92 -17.48 -13.42
N ILE A 257 14.11 -16.59 -13.99
CA ILE A 257 12.69 -16.47 -13.65
C ILE A 257 11.86 -17.54 -14.35
N ASN A 258 12.14 -17.81 -15.63
CA ASN A 258 11.28 -18.68 -16.46
C ASN A 258 11.78 -20.13 -16.58
N GLY A 259 13.01 -20.42 -16.15
CA GLY A 259 13.60 -21.77 -16.21
C GLY A 259 13.52 -22.44 -17.58
N PRO A 260 13.82 -21.74 -18.69
CA PRO A 260 13.74 -22.29 -20.05
C PRO A 260 14.73 -23.45 -20.24
N PRO A 261 14.44 -24.39 -21.15
CA PRO A 261 15.41 -25.42 -21.53
C PRO A 261 16.63 -24.79 -22.22
N PHE A 262 17.78 -25.48 -22.16
CA PHE A 262 19.03 -24.96 -22.73
C PHE A 262 18.98 -24.79 -24.25
N MET A 263 18.30 -25.70 -24.94
CA MET A 263 18.06 -25.74 -26.38
C MET A 263 16.84 -26.62 -26.66
N ASN A 264 16.19 -26.43 -27.80
CA ASN A 264 15.11 -27.31 -28.24
C ASN A 264 15.63 -28.33 -29.26
N THR A 265 15.36 -29.60 -29.03
CA THR A 265 15.75 -30.68 -29.93
C THR A 265 14.50 -31.21 -30.63
N ARG A 266 14.33 -30.83 -31.90
CA ARG A 266 13.34 -31.44 -32.80
C ARG A 266 14.01 -32.60 -33.53
N LYS A 267 13.25 -33.63 -33.91
CA LYS A 267 13.79 -34.91 -34.43
C LYS A 267 14.78 -34.79 -35.60
N ASP A 268 14.78 -33.68 -36.34
CA ASP A 268 15.67 -33.43 -37.48
C ASP A 268 16.56 -32.16 -37.35
N ALA A 269 16.50 -31.41 -36.25
CA ALA A 269 17.33 -30.21 -36.05
C ALA A 269 17.45 -29.79 -34.58
N THR A 270 18.63 -29.30 -34.19
CA THR A 270 18.83 -28.62 -32.90
C THR A 270 18.63 -27.12 -33.10
N GLU A 271 17.62 -26.56 -32.44
CA GLU A 271 17.31 -25.13 -32.51
C GLU A 271 17.94 -24.43 -31.29
N PHE A 272 18.94 -23.59 -31.54
CA PHE A 272 19.64 -22.79 -30.52
C PHE A 272 19.04 -21.39 -30.33
N PHE A 273 18.21 -20.95 -31.28
CA PHE A 273 17.53 -19.65 -31.26
C PHE A 273 16.02 -19.87 -31.19
N ALA A 274 15.35 -19.12 -30.31
CA ALA A 274 13.91 -19.21 -30.16
C ALA A 274 13.23 -18.44 -31.31
N ASN A 275 12.22 -19.06 -31.94
CA ASN A 275 11.53 -18.46 -33.09
C ASN A 275 10.40 -17.49 -32.67
N ASP A 276 10.23 -17.22 -31.37
CA ASP A 276 9.17 -16.39 -30.82
C ASP A 276 9.75 -15.31 -29.91
N SER A 277 9.21 -14.09 -30.00
CA SER A 277 9.66 -12.90 -29.26
C SER A 277 9.48 -12.99 -27.74
N GLN A 278 8.67 -13.93 -27.26
CA GLN A 278 8.40 -14.14 -25.83
C GLN A 278 9.19 -15.29 -25.21
N MET A 279 9.90 -16.07 -26.02
CA MET A 279 10.70 -17.22 -25.59
C MET A 279 12.17 -16.98 -25.94
N GLN A 280 13.08 -17.38 -25.07
CA GLN A 280 14.51 -17.27 -25.26
C GLN A 280 15.15 -18.58 -24.78
N TYR A 281 16.24 -19.03 -25.42
CA TYR A 281 16.98 -20.19 -24.91
C TYR A 281 18.21 -19.75 -24.11
N VAL A 282 18.65 -20.62 -23.19
CA VAL A 282 19.87 -20.35 -22.41
C VAL A 282 21.09 -20.27 -23.35
N ALA A 283 21.16 -21.12 -24.38
CA ALA A 283 22.23 -21.08 -25.39
C ALA A 283 22.32 -19.73 -26.12
N GLU A 284 21.17 -19.13 -26.42
CA GLU A 284 21.04 -17.82 -27.06
C GLU A 284 21.71 -16.70 -26.24
N THR A 285 21.54 -16.76 -24.92
CA THR A 285 22.14 -15.81 -23.98
C THR A 285 23.67 -15.94 -23.95
N TYR A 286 24.20 -17.16 -24.11
CA TYR A 286 25.65 -17.40 -24.12
C TYR A 286 26.32 -16.96 -25.43
N VAL A 287 25.62 -17.06 -26.57
CA VAL A 287 26.15 -16.64 -27.88
C VAL A 287 26.23 -15.11 -27.99
N VAL A 288 25.24 -14.38 -27.45
CA VAL A 288 25.22 -12.90 -27.47
C VAL A 288 26.28 -12.27 -26.56
N CYS A 289 26.76 -13.00 -25.56
CA CYS A 289 27.75 -12.50 -24.60
C CYS A 289 29.21 -12.70 -24.98
N ARG A 290 29.51 -13.29 -26.14
CA ARG A 290 30.86 -13.51 -26.64
C ARG A 290 31.20 -12.55 -27.79
#